data_AF-A0A919A3J3-F1
#
_entry.id   AF-A0A919A3J3-F1
#
_cell.length_a   1.000
_cell.length_b   1.000
_cell.length_c   1.000
_cell.angle_alpha   90.00
_cell.angle_beta   90.00
_cell.angle_gamma   90.00
#
_symmetry.space_group_name_H-M   'P 1'
#
loop_
_entity.id
_entity.type
_entity.pdbx_description
1 polymer ?
#
loop_
_entity_poly.entity_id
_entity_poly.type
_entity_poly.pdbx_seq_one_letter_code
_entity_poly.pdbx_strand_id
1 'polypeptide(L)' 'MRIEPLLPPWSEWSPGPRPVPDRLCLQGILYVLHQDISWQLLPLELGFGSAQTCWRRLDRWQQAGVFERLQRLA' A
#
# COMPACT_ATOMS: atom_id res chain seq x y z
N MET A 1 -7.91 -12.78 -1.33
CA MET A 1 -8.50 -11.74 -0.47
C MET A 1 -8.49 -10.42 -1.24
N ARG A 2 -9.64 -9.76 -1.41
CA ARG A 2 -9.79 -8.50 -2.17
C ARG A 2 -9.93 -7.36 -1.17
N ILE A 3 -8.92 -6.49 -1.05
CA ILE A 3 -8.92 -5.39 -0.08
C ILE A 3 -9.52 -4.11 -0.65
N GLU A 4 -9.63 -4.01 -1.97
CA GLU A 4 -10.08 -2.82 -2.71
C GLU A 4 -11.37 -2.19 -2.17
N PRO A 5 -12.41 -2.95 -1.75
CA PRO A 5 -13.62 -2.37 -1.17
C PRO A 5 -13.42 -1.64 0.16
N LEU A 6 -12.31 -1.91 0.87
CA LEU A 6 -12.01 -1.33 2.18
C LEU A 6 -11.14 -0.07 2.06
N LEU A 7 -10.55 0.19 0.89
CA LEU A 7 -9.55 1.23 0.73
C LEU A 7 -10.18 2.63 0.66
N PRO A 8 -9.53 3.65 1.24
CA PRO A 8 -10.00 5.02 1.11
C PRO A 8 -9.90 5.47 -0.35
N PRO A 9 -10.92 6.18 -0.89
CA PRO A 9 -10.92 6.64 -2.28
C PRO A 9 -9.77 7.60 -2.54
N TRP A 10 -9.17 7.55 -3.73
CA TRP A 10 -8.23 8.58 -4.16
C TRP A 10 -9.01 9.86 -4.49
N SER A 11 -8.44 11.02 -4.14
CA SER A 11 -9.02 12.28 -4.60
C SER A 11 -8.90 12.37 -6.11
N GLU A 12 -10.01 12.68 -6.78
CA GLU A 12 -10.06 12.90 -8.22
C GLU A 12 -9.27 14.14 -8.66
N TRP A 13 -8.99 15.05 -7.72
CA TRP A 13 -8.42 16.37 -7.96
C TRP A 13 -7.03 16.55 -7.36
N SER A 14 -6.33 15.46 -7.05
CA SER A 14 -4.97 15.57 -6.52
C SER A 14 -4.01 16.13 -7.57
N PRO A 15 -3.34 17.27 -7.32
CA PRO A 15 -2.29 17.75 -8.21
C PRO A 15 -1.12 16.77 -8.20
N GLY A 16 -0.64 16.36 -9.38
CA GLY A 16 0.51 15.50 -9.55
C GLY A 16 0.25 14.24 -10.39
N PRO A 17 1.26 13.36 -10.51
CA PRO A 17 1.14 12.11 -11.24
C PRO A 17 0.13 11.17 -10.58
N ARG A 18 -0.49 10.31 -11.40
CA ARG A 18 -1.43 9.31 -10.91
C ARG A 18 -0.77 8.42 -9.85
N PRO A 19 -1.46 8.12 -8.73
CA PRO A 19 -0.93 7.23 -7.71
C PRO A 19 -0.59 5.85 -8.28
N VAL A 20 0.46 5.23 -7.75
CA VAL A 20 0.74 3.82 -8.00
C VAL A 20 -0.50 2.98 -7.62
N PRO A 21 -0.94 2.00 -8.42
CA PRO A 21 -2.06 1.13 -8.10
C PRO A 21 -1.96 0.52 -6.69
N ASP A 22 -3.08 0.48 -5.95
CA ASP A 22 -3.14 -0.05 -4.58
C ASP A 22 -2.62 -1.48 -4.48
N ARG A 23 -2.91 -2.31 -5.48
CA ARG A 23 -2.43 -3.70 -5.57
C ARG A 23 -0.90 -3.80 -5.61
N LEU A 24 -0.24 -2.92 -6.36
CA LEU A 24 1.22 -2.91 -6.47
C LEU A 24 1.86 -2.48 -5.14
N CYS A 25 1.30 -1.46 -4.49
CA CYS A 25 1.76 -1.06 -3.16
C CYS A 25 1.52 -2.18 -2.13
N LEU A 26 0.39 -2.89 -2.17
CA LEU A 26 0.16 -4.05 -1.31
C LEU A 26 1.24 -5.12 -1.52
N GLN A 27 1.57 -5.44 -2.78
CA GLN A 27 2.63 -6.39 -3.10
C GLN A 27 3.99 -5.94 -2.56
N GLY A 28 4.33 -4.65 -2.69
CA GLY A 28 5.55 -4.10 -2.11
C GLY A 28 5.60 -4.20 -0.58
N ILE A 29 4.50 -3.88 0.11
CA ILE A 29 4.39 -4.01 1.57
C ILE A 29 4.57 -5.48 1.98
N LEU A 30 3.86 -6.40 1.31
CA LEU A 30 3.97 -7.83 1.60
C LEU A 30 5.37 -8.37 1.27
N TYR A 31 6.03 -7.87 0.25
CA TYR A 31 7.41 -8.25 -0.08
C TYR A 31 8.36 -7.89 1.07
N VAL A 32 8.29 -6.66 1.57
CA VAL A 32 9.10 -6.21 2.71
C VAL A 32 8.87 -7.09 3.94
N LEU A 33 7.61 -7.36 4.27
CA LEU A 33 7.24 -8.18 5.42
C LEU A 33 7.62 -9.67 5.26
N HIS A 34 7.46 -10.22 4.06
CA HIS A 34 7.73 -11.63 3.79
C HIS A 34 9.22 -11.94 3.73
N GLN A 35 10.02 -11.02 3.18
CA GLN A 35 11.47 -11.16 3.09
C GLN A 35 12.20 -10.67 4.36
N ASP A 36 11.46 -10.07 5.30
CA ASP A 36 12.00 -9.47 6.53
C ASP A 36 13.15 -8.48 6.26
N ILE A 37 12.92 -7.58 5.30
CA ILE A 37 13.91 -6.59 4.89
C ILE A 37 13.53 -5.18 5.35
N SER A 38 14.53 -4.29 5.42
CA SER A 38 14.26 -2.85 5.56
C SER A 38 13.56 -2.30 4.32
N TRP A 39 12.71 -1.29 4.50
CA TRP A 39 12.09 -0.53 3.41
C TRP A 39 13.10 -0.03 2.38
N GLN A 40 14.31 0.37 2.81
CA GLN A 40 15.37 0.86 1.92
C GLN A 40 15.87 -0.18 0.92
N LEU A 41 15.63 -1.47 1.19
CA LEU A 41 16.03 -2.59 0.35
C LEU A 41 14.92 -3.06 -0.60
N LEU A 42 13.77 -2.37 -0.63
CA LEU A 42 12.70 -2.70 -1.57
C LEU A 42 13.17 -2.45 -3.02
N PRO A 43 13.27 -3.48 -3.87
CA PRO A 43 13.80 -3.30 -5.22
C PRO A 43 12.83 -2.51 -6.11
N LEU A 44 13.34 -1.48 -6.79
CA LEU A 44 12.53 -0.60 -7.64
C LEU A 44 12.14 -1.28 -8.97
N GLU A 45 12.98 -2.19 -9.45
CA GLU A 45 12.81 -2.95 -10.69
C GLU A 45 11.56 -3.85 -10.69
N LEU A 46 11.01 -4.16 -9.50
CA LEU A 46 9.78 -4.95 -9.36
C LEU A 46 8.51 -4.13 -9.60
N GLY A 47 8.62 -2.81 -9.73
CA GLY A 47 7.49 -1.95 -10.13
C GLY A 47 6.42 -1.74 -9.04
N PHE A 48 6.68 -2.09 -7.79
CA PHE A 48 5.74 -1.87 -6.67
C PHE A 48 5.53 -0.39 -6.31
N GLY A 49 6.36 0.50 -6.87
CA GLY A 49 6.57 1.86 -6.39
C GLY A 49 7.77 1.93 -5.44
N SER A 50 8.16 3.15 -5.07
CA SER A 50 9.26 3.32 -4.11
C SER A 50 8.87 2.82 -2.72
N ALA A 51 9.89 2.50 -1.92
CA ALA A 51 9.73 2.21 -0.49
C ALA A 51 8.87 3.24 0.23
N GLN A 52 9.13 4.53 -0.04
CA GLN A 52 8.38 5.64 0.55
C GLN A 52 6.92 5.66 0.06
N THR A 53 6.65 5.28 -1.19
CA THR A 53 5.29 5.17 -1.72
C THR A 53 4.51 4.06 -1.02
N CYS A 54 5.13 2.89 -0.84
CA CYS A 54 4.53 1.76 -0.12
C CYS A 54 4.29 2.09 1.35
N TRP A 55 5.27 2.71 2.03
CA TRP A 55 5.13 3.10 3.43
C TRP A 55 4.02 4.15 3.63
N ARG A 56 3.97 5.20 2.80
CA ARG A 56 2.88 6.19 2.84
C ARG A 56 1.51 5.55 2.56
N ARG A 57 1.46 4.51 1.73
CA ARG A 57 0.24 3.75 1.47
C ARG A 57 -0.19 2.98 2.72
N LEU A 58 0.75 2.29 3.36
CA LEU A 58 0.51 1.55 4.60
C LEU A 58 -0.03 2.47 5.70
N ASP A 59 0.64 3.61 5.93
CA ASP A 59 0.22 4.62 6.91
C ASP A 59 -1.19 5.16 6.60
N ARG A 60 -1.47 5.49 5.33
CA ARG A 60 -2.82 5.91 4.89
C ARG A 60 -3.88 4.86 5.19
N TRP A 61 -3.59 3.58 4.94
CA TRP A 61 -4.53 2.49 5.21
C TRP A 61 -4.73 2.26 6.71
N GLN A 62 -3.67 2.39 7.50
CA GLN A 62 -3.73 2.32 8.96
C GLN A 62 -4.63 3.44 9.52
N GLN A 63 -4.41 4.69 9.09
CA GLN A 63 -5.23 5.83 9.53
C GLN A 63 -6.70 5.72 9.07
N ALA A 64 -6.96 5.08 7.93
CA ALA A 64 -8.32 4.84 7.43
C ALA A 64 -9.02 3.64 8.10
N GLY A 65 -8.34 2.92 9.01
CA GLY A 65 -8.90 1.79 9.73
C GLY A 65 -9.08 0.54 8.85
N VAL A 66 -8.28 0.38 7.79
CA VAL A 66 -8.43 -0.71 6.81
C VAL A 66 -8.19 -2.07 7.47
N PHE A 67 -7.17 -2.18 8.31
CA PHE A 67 -6.78 -3.45 8.92
C PHE A 67 -7.77 -3.89 10.01
N GLU A 68 -8.33 -2.94 10.77
CA GLU A 68 -9.37 -3.18 11.77
C GLU A 68 -10.68 -3.63 11.13
N ARG A 69 -11.00 -3.12 9.93
CA ARG A 69 -12.13 -3.62 9.13
C ARG A 69 -11.85 -5.02 8.61
N LEU A 70 -10.63 -5.26 8.12
CA LEU A 70 -10.22 -6.56 7.60
C LEU A 70 -10.29 -7.65 8.67
N GLN A 71 -9.79 -7.37 9.88
CA GLN A 71 -9.80 -8.31 11.00
C GLN A 71 -11.22 -8.69 11.45
N ARG A 72 -12.20 -7.80 11.30
CA ARG A 72 -13.61 -8.10 11.61
C ARG A 72 -14.32 -8.97 10.57
N LEU A 73 -13.72 -9.10 9.38
CA LEU A 73 -14.26 -9.91 8.27
C LEU A 73 -13.60 -11.30 8.19
N ALA A 74 -12.51 -11.49 8.92
CA ALA A 74 -11.76 -12.76 9.02
C ALA A 74 -12.29 -13.59 10.20
#